data_AF-A0A2T3ZPG3-F1
#
_entry.id   AF-A0A2T3ZPG3-F1
#
_cell.length_a   1.000
_cell.length_b   1.000
_cell.length_c   1.000
_cell.angle_alpha   90.00
_cell.angle_beta   90.00
_cell.angle_gamma   90.00
#
_symmetry.space_group_name_H-M   'P 1'
#
loop_
_entity.id
_entity.type
_entity.pdbx_description
1 polymer ?
#
loop_
_entity_poly.entity_id
_entity_poly.type
_entity_poly.pdbx_seq_one_letter_code
_entity_poly.pdbx_strand_id
1 'polypeptide(L)'
;MDKTEISENQASCQDVAKLPQKEYSNIKNCDNLENSNTNTQDNSFPAIFSFIWVGLFLLAIAVSLAGQTIVSYQPYALSEFNAHSMLSVIGTVQYILYAIVKPALARTANIWGLLEAFSISIIAILIGFAINAASQNLGSLTAGQIFYTIGQVGIQFLQQILIADITTLENRSILGSLVLCPTIFTSWIGAPIVSAMVPEKWRWGYGMWAIIFPVVSMPLLLSLWQYLRRGNESKTTASSSEMKSISVLWSRLDVVGHILLTASLTLVLLPMTLSTSPFQSWTSPAKLTMVIIGGCCFIAFTMYEIQISSHPIVPFKLAKDRTIAAGCIIQFALYLSYYIWAPYFFSFIVIVNNQSAKAATNITASQAVATAVIGLLVAFIIKLTGVYKWAILLGMILKLIGAGLMLRYSSMNASIVQILFGQLISGAGTGMISIIAQTAVQAVTEHQDVASVTTLYEVSGAIGGAIGNALSGIIWTALLLPQLRINLPDSAQPAAIEIKNSFVVASSYSPGSPERTAIDKSYTEVMHVLLIVALAVLSVPFFAMFAMKDMRLKERE
;
A
#
# COMPACT_ATOMS: atom_id res chain seq x y z
N MET A 1 32.09 -0.70 -46.72
CA MET A 1 30.74 -0.95 -47.27
C MET A 1 29.87 0.23 -46.90
N ASP A 2 29.31 0.84 -47.93
CA ASP A 2 28.79 2.20 -47.95
C ASP A 2 27.39 2.27 -47.29
N LYS A 3 27.09 3.35 -46.57
CA LYS A 3 25.84 3.48 -45.79
C LYS A 3 24.57 3.54 -46.64
N THR A 4 24.73 3.65 -47.95
CA THR A 4 23.67 3.71 -48.96
C THR A 4 23.13 2.32 -49.31
N GLU A 5 23.96 1.27 -49.34
CA GLU A 5 23.54 -0.12 -49.67
C GLU A 5 22.66 -0.78 -48.60
N ILE A 6 22.76 -0.34 -47.34
CA ILE A 6 21.96 -0.90 -46.24
C ILE A 6 20.50 -0.42 -46.32
N SER A 7 20.26 0.77 -46.86
CA SER A 7 18.91 1.33 -47.00
C SER A 7 18.11 0.71 -48.14
N GLU A 8 18.76 0.25 -49.21
CA GLU A 8 18.10 -0.42 -50.33
C GLU A 8 17.68 -1.85 -49.98
N ASN A 9 18.45 -2.57 -49.16
CA ASN A 9 18.10 -3.94 -48.77
C ASN A 9 16.98 -4.04 -47.72
N GLN A 10 16.73 -3.01 -46.92
CA GLN A 10 15.59 -2.99 -46.00
C GLN A 10 14.25 -2.67 -46.69
N ALA A 11 14.28 -2.01 -47.85
CA ALA A 11 13.07 -1.71 -48.62
C ALA A 11 12.53 -2.93 -49.38
N SER A 12 13.34 -3.96 -49.62
CA SER A 12 12.96 -5.15 -50.41
C SER A 12 12.09 -6.17 -49.64
N CYS A 13 12.07 -6.13 -48.30
CA CYS A 13 11.34 -7.12 -47.50
C CYS A 13 9.83 -6.85 -47.33
N GLN A 14 9.28 -5.77 -47.92
CA GLN A 14 7.88 -5.39 -47.68
C GLN A 14 6.83 -5.89 -48.66
N ASP A 15 7.16 -6.68 -49.69
CA ASP A 15 6.14 -7.27 -50.57
C ASP A 15 6.49 -8.70 -51.02
N VAL A 16 6.45 -9.66 -50.10
CA VAL A 16 6.58 -11.09 -50.44
C VAL A 16 5.19 -11.73 -50.56
N ALA A 17 4.49 -11.42 -51.64
CA ALA A 17 3.31 -12.20 -52.04
C ALA A 17 3.25 -12.53 -53.55
N LYS A 18 4.15 -12.02 -54.40
CA LYS A 18 4.09 -12.29 -55.86
C LYS A 18 5.44 -12.20 -56.58
N LEU A 19 6.36 -13.15 -56.41
CA LEU A 19 7.50 -13.30 -57.35
C LEU A 19 7.89 -14.78 -57.62
N PRO A 20 8.44 -15.10 -58.81
CA PRO A 20 8.64 -16.47 -59.29
C PRO A 20 9.88 -17.16 -58.69
N GLN A 21 9.85 -18.49 -58.72
CA GLN A 21 10.70 -19.48 -58.03
C GLN A 21 12.23 -19.46 -58.27
N LYS A 22 12.83 -18.41 -58.86
CA LYS A 22 14.26 -18.38 -59.23
C LYS A 22 15.19 -17.60 -58.29
N GLU A 23 14.69 -17.04 -57.19
CA GLU A 23 15.48 -16.27 -56.21
C GLU A 23 15.72 -17.00 -54.87
N TYR A 24 15.53 -18.32 -54.82
CA TYR A 24 15.72 -19.12 -53.59
C TYR A 24 17.18 -19.21 -53.09
N SER A 25 18.17 -18.77 -53.88
CA SER A 25 19.58 -18.79 -53.45
C SER A 25 19.95 -17.65 -52.50
N ASN A 26 19.20 -16.53 -52.51
CA ASN A 26 19.49 -15.37 -51.65
C ASN A 26 18.89 -15.50 -50.25
N ILE A 27 17.87 -16.35 -50.08
CA ILE A 27 17.22 -16.61 -48.77
C ILE A 27 18.16 -17.39 -47.83
N LYS A 28 18.98 -18.31 -48.36
CA LYS A 28 19.95 -19.06 -47.56
C LYS A 28 21.05 -18.19 -46.95
N ASN A 29 21.35 -17.02 -47.52
CA ASN A 29 22.32 -16.09 -46.95
C ASN A 29 21.70 -15.21 -45.85
N CYS A 30 20.40 -14.93 -45.90
CA CYS A 30 19.69 -14.29 -44.79
C CYS A 30 19.58 -15.23 -43.58
N ASP A 31 19.27 -16.51 -43.79
CA ASP A 31 19.24 -17.51 -42.70
C ASP A 31 20.63 -17.69 -42.04
N ASN A 32 21.72 -17.54 -42.78
CA ASN A 32 23.08 -17.61 -42.23
C ASN A 32 23.50 -16.31 -41.50
N LEU A 33 22.94 -15.15 -41.84
CA LEU A 33 23.15 -13.89 -41.12
C LEU A 33 22.26 -13.79 -39.86
N GLU A 34 21.07 -14.38 -39.87
CA GLU A 34 20.25 -14.55 -38.67
C GLU A 34 20.85 -15.62 -37.73
N ASN A 35 21.35 -16.75 -38.26
CA ASN A 35 21.97 -17.80 -37.45
C ASN A 35 23.39 -17.49 -36.93
N SER A 36 24.07 -16.48 -37.47
CA SER A 36 25.35 -15.99 -36.91
C SER A 36 25.14 -14.93 -35.82
N ASN A 37 23.97 -14.28 -35.76
CA ASN A 37 23.59 -13.36 -34.68
C ASN A 37 22.83 -14.03 -33.53
N THR A 38 22.34 -15.26 -33.68
CA THR A 38 21.66 -16.02 -32.62
C THR A 38 22.57 -16.93 -31.79
N ASN A 39 23.82 -17.17 -32.23
CA ASN A 39 24.77 -18.03 -31.52
C ASN A 39 25.61 -17.32 -30.44
N THR A 40 25.24 -16.10 -30.08
CA THR A 40 25.66 -15.43 -28.84
C THR A 40 24.45 -14.98 -28.02
N GLN A 41 23.44 -15.84 -27.85
CA GLN A 41 22.61 -15.76 -26.65
C GLN A 41 23.49 -16.10 -25.45
N ASP A 42 24.13 -15.06 -24.93
CA ASP A 42 25.00 -15.08 -23.77
C ASP A 42 24.27 -15.77 -22.60
N ASN A 43 24.81 -16.90 -22.10
CA ASN A 43 24.29 -17.67 -20.96
C ASN A 43 24.09 -16.83 -19.68
N SER A 44 24.56 -15.58 -19.70
CA SER A 44 24.44 -14.59 -18.63
C SER A 44 23.07 -13.87 -18.58
N PHE A 45 22.25 -13.89 -19.64
CA PHE A 45 20.91 -13.27 -19.65
C PHE A 45 19.94 -13.91 -18.65
N PRO A 46 19.71 -15.24 -18.65
CA PRO A 46 18.88 -15.90 -17.62
C PRO A 46 19.45 -15.77 -16.20
N ALA A 47 20.77 -15.62 -16.06
CA ALA A 47 21.40 -15.38 -14.77
C ALA A 47 21.03 -14.00 -14.20
N ILE A 48 21.09 -12.93 -15.00
CA ILE A 48 20.68 -11.57 -14.55
C ILE A 48 19.21 -11.55 -14.14
N PHE A 49 18.32 -12.16 -14.93
CA PHE A 49 16.91 -12.24 -14.57
C PHE A 49 16.69 -12.97 -13.24
N SER A 50 17.44 -14.05 -12.99
CA SER A 50 17.40 -14.78 -11.72
C SER A 50 17.87 -13.89 -10.55
N PHE A 51 18.95 -13.11 -10.74
CA PHE A 51 19.42 -12.17 -9.73
C PHE A 51 18.44 -11.02 -9.44
N ILE A 52 17.75 -10.51 -10.46
CA ILE A 52 16.68 -9.49 -10.28
C ILE A 52 15.57 -10.07 -9.42
N TRP A 53 15.11 -11.29 -9.70
CA TRP A 53 14.06 -11.96 -8.91
C TRP A 53 14.48 -12.18 -7.46
N VAL A 54 15.71 -12.66 -7.23
CA VAL A 54 16.24 -12.85 -5.88
C VAL A 54 16.34 -11.53 -5.13
N GLY A 55 16.87 -10.48 -5.77
CA GLY A 55 16.97 -9.14 -5.19
C GLY A 55 15.60 -8.54 -4.87
N LEU A 56 14.63 -8.69 -5.77
CA LEU A 56 13.26 -8.22 -5.60
C LEU A 56 12.57 -8.92 -4.42
N PHE A 57 12.73 -10.24 -4.31
CA PHE A 57 12.16 -11.03 -3.23
C PHE A 57 12.80 -10.72 -1.87
N LEU A 58 14.13 -10.59 -1.82
CA LEU A 58 14.86 -10.17 -0.62
C LEU A 58 14.39 -8.79 -0.13
N LEU A 59 14.21 -7.84 -1.05
CA LEU A 59 13.69 -6.52 -0.72
C LEU A 59 12.24 -6.59 -0.21
N ALA A 60 11.40 -7.43 -0.81
CA ALA A 60 10.03 -7.67 -0.35
C ALA A 60 9.99 -8.26 1.07
N ILE A 61 10.91 -9.19 1.40
CA ILE A 61 11.08 -9.73 2.75
C ILE A 61 11.44 -8.62 3.75
N ALA A 62 12.45 -7.79 3.43
CA ALA A 62 12.87 -6.72 4.33
C ALA A 62 11.75 -5.69 4.56
N VAL A 63 11.05 -5.27 3.50
CA VAL A 63 9.90 -4.35 3.62
C VAL A 63 8.78 -4.97 4.45
N SER A 64 8.42 -6.22 4.19
CA SER A 64 7.36 -6.93 4.92
C SER A 64 7.71 -7.07 6.41
N LEU A 65 8.91 -7.56 6.72
CA LEU A 65 9.35 -7.76 8.10
C LEU A 65 9.50 -6.43 8.86
N ALA A 66 10.01 -5.38 8.20
CA ALA A 66 10.04 -4.04 8.77
C ALA A 66 8.63 -3.54 9.09
N GLY A 67 7.69 -3.66 8.15
CA GLY A 67 6.29 -3.26 8.35
C GLY A 67 5.64 -3.94 9.56
N GLN A 68 5.81 -5.25 9.72
CA GLN A 68 5.26 -6.00 10.87
C GLN A 68 5.83 -5.52 12.21
N THR A 69 7.12 -5.20 12.25
CA THR A 69 7.76 -4.71 13.48
C THR A 69 7.36 -3.27 13.83
N ILE A 70 7.33 -2.38 12.83
CA ILE A 70 7.07 -0.94 13.00
C ILE A 70 5.66 -0.65 13.50
N VAL A 71 4.66 -1.38 12.98
CA VAL A 71 3.27 -1.29 13.47
C VAL A 71 3.19 -1.57 14.98
N SER A 72 4.07 -2.44 15.49
CA SER A 72 4.13 -2.75 16.92
C SER A 72 4.97 -1.75 17.73
N TYR A 73 5.99 -1.14 17.14
CA TYR A 73 6.84 -0.13 17.81
C TYR A 73 6.14 1.22 17.98
N GLN A 74 5.35 1.61 17.00
CA GLN A 74 4.76 2.94 16.93
C GLN A 74 3.85 3.29 18.12
N PRO A 75 3.00 2.39 18.66
CA PRO A 75 2.23 2.66 19.87
C PRO A 75 3.12 2.96 21.08
N TYR A 76 4.24 2.26 21.25
CA TYR A 76 5.17 2.48 22.38
C TYR A 76 5.91 3.81 22.23
N ALA A 77 6.42 4.10 21.04
CA ALA A 77 7.09 5.36 20.74
C ALA A 77 6.17 6.58 21.01
N LEU A 78 4.91 6.51 20.58
CA LEU A 78 3.95 7.58 20.82
C LEU A 78 3.51 7.70 22.28
N SER A 79 3.49 6.59 23.02
CA SER A 79 3.15 6.61 24.45
C SER A 79 4.23 7.27 25.29
N GLU A 80 5.50 7.10 24.93
CA GLU A 80 6.62 7.82 25.56
C GLU A 80 6.47 9.35 25.42
N PHE A 81 5.87 9.81 24.32
CA PHE A 81 5.58 11.23 24.09
C PHE A 81 4.16 11.67 24.52
N ASN A 82 3.42 10.85 25.27
CA ASN A 82 2.03 11.11 25.67
C ASN A 82 1.10 11.47 24.50
N ALA A 83 1.31 10.81 23.35
CA ALA A 83 0.67 11.12 22.09
C ALA A 83 0.06 9.87 21.43
N HIS A 84 -0.40 8.88 22.20
CA HIS A 84 -0.96 7.62 21.66
C HIS A 84 -2.09 7.85 20.64
N SER A 85 -2.93 8.86 20.85
CA SER A 85 -4.00 9.20 19.90
C SER A 85 -3.47 9.63 18.53
N MET A 86 -2.21 10.09 18.40
CA MET A 86 -1.57 10.44 17.13
C MET A 86 -1.32 9.23 16.21
N LEU A 87 -1.57 8.00 16.65
CA LEU A 87 -1.51 6.81 15.79
C LEU A 87 -2.34 6.99 14.51
N SER A 88 -3.57 7.46 14.67
CA SER A 88 -4.50 7.73 13.56
C SER A 88 -4.08 8.93 12.72
N VAL A 89 -3.50 9.96 13.32
CA VAL A 89 -2.97 11.14 12.62
C VAL A 89 -1.83 10.73 11.70
N ILE A 90 -0.85 9.99 12.23
CA ILE A 90 0.27 9.46 11.45
C ILE A 90 -0.28 8.55 10.35
N GLY A 91 -1.17 7.61 10.66
CA GLY A 91 -1.80 6.74 9.66
C GLY A 91 -2.52 7.51 8.55
N THR A 92 -3.20 8.61 8.89
CA THR A 92 -3.88 9.49 7.92
C THR A 92 -2.86 10.11 6.97
N VAL A 93 -1.79 10.71 7.50
CA VAL A 93 -0.71 11.31 6.70
C VAL A 93 -0.01 10.27 5.84
N GLN A 94 0.25 9.08 6.38
CA GLN A 94 0.84 7.97 5.65
C GLN A 94 -0.02 7.62 4.43
N TYR A 95 -1.33 7.46 4.61
CA TYR A 95 -2.22 7.10 3.51
C TYR A 95 -2.46 8.23 2.50
N ILE A 96 -2.34 9.49 2.91
CA ILE A 96 -2.27 10.62 1.97
C ILE A 96 -1.03 10.48 1.09
N LEU A 97 0.15 10.22 1.68
CA LEU A 97 1.39 9.97 0.93
C LEU A 97 1.27 8.76 0.01
N TYR A 98 0.56 7.69 0.41
CA TYR A 98 0.31 6.54 -0.46
C TYR A 98 -0.41 6.94 -1.76
N ALA A 99 -1.34 7.90 -1.70
CA ALA A 99 -2.09 8.37 -2.86
C ALA A 99 -1.23 9.23 -3.81
N ILE A 100 -0.23 9.95 -3.29
CA ILE A 100 0.57 10.93 -4.05
C ILE A 100 1.86 10.31 -4.57
N VAL A 101 2.51 9.48 -3.77
CA VAL A 101 3.84 8.92 -4.08
C VAL A 101 3.76 7.87 -5.20
N LYS A 102 2.70 7.05 -5.25
CA LYS A 102 2.57 6.01 -6.30
C LYS A 102 2.52 6.62 -7.72
N PRO A 103 1.63 7.58 -8.04
CA PRO A 103 1.62 8.20 -9.36
C PRO A 103 2.92 8.95 -9.69
N ALA A 104 3.50 9.65 -8.70
CA ALA A 104 4.76 10.37 -8.87
C ALA A 104 5.88 9.42 -9.28
N LEU A 105 6.06 8.31 -8.55
CA LEU A 105 7.10 7.33 -8.83
C LEU A 105 6.88 6.54 -10.11
N ALA A 106 5.62 6.29 -10.51
CA ALA A 106 5.32 5.71 -11.83
C ALA A 106 5.93 6.56 -12.95
N ARG A 107 5.76 7.88 -12.86
CA ARG A 107 6.29 8.82 -13.86
C ARG A 107 7.80 8.96 -13.77
N THR A 108 8.34 9.00 -12.57
CA THR A 108 9.80 8.96 -12.33
C THR A 108 10.43 7.74 -12.99
N ALA A 109 9.84 6.55 -12.81
CA ALA A 109 10.32 5.31 -13.41
C ALA A 109 10.25 5.35 -14.95
N ASN A 110 9.18 5.92 -15.51
CA ASN A 110 9.02 6.06 -16.97
C ASN A 110 10.01 7.05 -17.61
N ILE A 111 10.42 8.10 -16.88
CA ILE A 111 11.29 9.16 -17.41
C ILE A 111 12.77 8.84 -17.17
N TRP A 112 13.14 8.50 -15.93
CA TRP A 112 14.54 8.30 -15.55
C TRP A 112 14.97 6.85 -15.53
N GLY A 113 14.04 5.91 -15.42
CA GLY A 113 14.32 4.49 -15.29
C GLY A 113 13.98 3.93 -13.91
N LEU A 114 13.86 2.60 -13.84
CA LEU A 114 13.54 1.88 -12.60
C LEU A 114 14.68 1.94 -11.58
N LEU A 115 15.95 1.95 -12.02
CA LEU A 115 17.11 1.98 -11.13
C LEU A 115 17.11 3.25 -10.26
N GLU A 116 16.87 4.40 -10.89
CA GLU A 116 16.83 5.72 -10.28
C GLU A 116 15.64 5.82 -9.32
N ALA A 117 14.46 5.35 -9.75
CA ALA A 117 13.25 5.36 -8.92
C ALA A 117 13.40 4.49 -7.65
N PHE A 118 14.02 3.30 -7.77
CA PHE A 118 14.33 2.46 -6.61
C PHE A 118 15.33 3.14 -5.68
N SER A 119 16.38 3.74 -6.24
CA SER A 119 17.42 4.43 -5.46
C SER A 119 16.85 5.59 -4.64
N ILE A 120 15.98 6.42 -5.23
CA ILE A 120 15.29 7.52 -4.52
C ILE A 120 14.45 6.97 -3.36
N SER A 121 13.69 5.90 -3.59
CA SER A 121 12.82 5.29 -2.58
C SER A 121 13.63 4.67 -1.43
N ILE A 122 14.78 4.04 -1.73
CA ILE A 122 15.68 3.49 -0.73
C ILE A 122 16.34 4.60 0.09
N ILE A 123 16.80 5.69 -0.52
CA ILE A 123 17.37 6.81 0.24
C ILE A 123 16.31 7.41 1.18
N ALA A 124 15.08 7.60 0.71
CA ALA A 124 13.99 8.11 1.53
C ALA A 124 13.69 7.22 2.74
N ILE A 125 13.61 5.89 2.57
CA ILE A 125 13.34 4.98 3.69
C ILE A 125 14.49 4.97 4.71
N LEU A 126 15.74 5.07 4.26
CA LEU A 126 16.91 5.12 5.14
C LEU A 126 16.96 6.39 5.99
N ILE A 127 16.66 7.54 5.38
CA ILE A 127 16.49 8.81 6.10
C ILE A 127 15.39 8.67 7.15
N GLY A 128 14.25 8.07 6.78
CA GLY A 128 13.15 7.81 7.70
C GLY A 128 13.56 6.95 8.91
N PHE A 129 14.28 5.85 8.68
CA PHE A 129 14.79 5.01 9.76
C PHE A 129 15.80 5.73 10.65
N ALA A 130 16.73 6.48 10.08
CA ALA A 130 17.73 7.24 10.83
C ALA A 130 17.08 8.30 11.73
N ILE A 131 16.12 9.06 11.21
CA ILE A 131 15.40 10.08 11.98
C ILE A 131 14.56 9.42 13.09
N ASN A 132 13.83 8.34 12.80
CA ASN A 132 13.02 7.65 13.79
C ASN A 132 13.88 7.06 14.93
N ALA A 133 15.04 6.49 14.61
CA ALA A 133 15.98 5.95 15.59
C ALA A 133 16.58 7.05 16.48
N ALA A 134 16.84 8.24 15.92
CA ALA A 134 17.38 9.40 16.64
C ALA A 134 16.30 10.30 17.29
N SER A 135 15.01 9.93 17.21
CA SER A 135 13.92 10.80 17.64
C SER A 135 13.87 11.01 19.16
N GLN A 136 13.82 12.28 19.58
CA GLN A 136 13.72 12.70 20.98
C GLN A 136 12.43 13.45 21.28
N ASN A 137 11.62 13.73 20.26
CA ASN A 137 10.35 14.43 20.39
C ASN A 137 9.35 13.94 19.34
N LEU A 138 8.07 14.24 19.55
CA LEU A 138 6.99 13.85 18.65
C LEU A 138 7.18 14.37 17.21
N GLY A 139 7.73 15.58 17.07
CA GLY A 139 7.96 16.19 15.76
C GLY A 139 8.98 15.43 14.91
N SER A 140 10.12 15.07 15.49
CA SER A 140 11.17 14.27 14.83
C SER A 140 10.66 12.88 14.46
N LEU A 141 9.93 12.21 15.36
CA LEU A 141 9.30 10.91 15.06
C LEU A 141 8.29 11.02 13.90
N THR A 142 7.45 12.05 13.89
CA THR A 142 6.48 12.27 12.80
C THR A 142 7.17 12.56 11.47
N ALA A 143 8.23 13.38 11.48
CA ALA A 143 9.05 13.66 10.30
C ALA A 143 9.71 12.39 9.75
N GLY A 144 10.29 11.56 10.61
CA GLY A 144 10.89 10.29 10.20
C GLY A 144 9.85 9.32 9.63
N GLN A 145 8.64 9.29 10.17
CA GLN A 145 7.52 8.51 9.62
C GLN A 145 7.13 8.95 8.19
N ILE A 146 7.15 10.24 7.88
CA ILE A 146 6.88 10.74 6.52
C ILE A 146 7.89 10.18 5.52
N PHE A 147 9.20 10.31 5.80
CA PHE A 147 10.25 9.79 4.93
C PHE A 147 10.22 8.28 4.80
N TYR A 148 10.01 7.57 5.92
CA TYR A 148 9.82 6.11 5.92
C TYR A 148 8.70 5.69 4.98
N THR A 149 7.57 6.40 5.03
CA THR A 149 6.37 6.09 4.23
C THR A 149 6.61 6.31 2.75
N ILE A 150 7.25 7.42 2.37
CA ILE A 150 7.61 7.70 0.97
C ILE A 150 8.45 6.55 0.41
N GLY A 151 9.49 6.14 1.14
CA GLY A 151 10.36 5.07 0.68
C GLY A 151 9.69 3.69 0.69
N GLN A 152 8.92 3.36 1.73
CA GLN A 152 8.22 2.08 1.85
C GLN A 152 7.16 1.89 0.75
N VAL A 153 6.34 2.89 0.48
CA VAL A 153 5.37 2.87 -0.63
C VAL A 153 6.08 2.78 -1.96
N GLY A 154 7.12 3.58 -2.13
CA GLY A 154 7.83 3.64 -3.40
C GLY A 154 8.43 2.31 -3.79
N ILE A 155 9.08 1.63 -2.84
CA ILE A 155 9.63 0.30 -3.07
C ILE A 155 8.53 -0.70 -3.41
N GLN A 156 7.44 -0.76 -2.63
CA GLN A 156 6.35 -1.71 -2.88
C GLN A 156 5.71 -1.49 -4.26
N PHE A 157 5.51 -0.24 -4.65
CA PHE A 157 4.90 0.09 -5.92
C PHE A 157 5.84 -0.17 -7.11
N LEU A 158 7.12 0.18 -6.99
CA LEU A 158 8.12 -0.11 -8.02
C LEU A 158 8.37 -1.63 -8.17
N GLN A 159 8.22 -2.43 -7.12
CA GLN A 159 8.22 -3.89 -7.22
C GLN A 159 7.07 -4.38 -8.12
N GLN A 160 5.87 -3.81 -7.98
CA GLN A 160 4.73 -4.16 -8.82
C GLN A 160 4.96 -3.75 -10.28
N ILE A 161 5.55 -2.57 -10.54
CA ILE A 161 5.90 -2.14 -11.91
C ILE A 161 6.95 -3.07 -12.52
N LEU A 162 8.04 -3.34 -11.80
CA LEU A 162 9.10 -4.20 -12.31
C LEU A 162 8.59 -5.62 -12.63
N ILE A 163 7.70 -6.17 -11.80
CA ILE A 163 7.04 -7.44 -12.11
C ILE A 163 6.15 -7.31 -13.35
N ALA A 164 5.39 -6.22 -13.46
CA ALA A 164 4.54 -5.97 -14.59
C ALA A 164 5.32 -5.90 -15.92
N ASP A 165 6.55 -5.37 -15.90
CA ASP A 165 7.41 -5.23 -17.08
C ASP A 165 8.09 -6.54 -17.50
N ILE A 166 8.46 -7.41 -16.53
CA ILE A 166 9.15 -8.68 -16.82
C ILE A 166 8.19 -9.87 -17.03
N THR A 167 6.88 -9.67 -16.88
CA THR A 167 5.89 -10.77 -16.89
C THR A 167 4.74 -10.54 -17.87
N THR A 168 4.15 -11.63 -18.34
CA THR A 168 2.93 -11.60 -19.16
C THR A 168 1.69 -11.37 -18.29
N LEU A 169 0.64 -10.77 -18.87
CA LEU A 169 -0.61 -10.43 -18.17
C LEU A 169 -1.23 -11.65 -17.45
N GLU A 170 -1.14 -12.84 -18.05
CA GLU A 170 -1.66 -14.11 -17.51
C GLU A 170 -0.99 -14.51 -16.18
N ASN A 171 0.33 -14.27 -16.07
CA ASN A 171 1.11 -14.63 -14.88
C ASN A 171 1.21 -13.48 -13.87
N ARG A 172 0.77 -12.28 -14.24
CA ARG A 172 0.91 -11.06 -13.42
C ARG A 172 0.21 -11.18 -12.07
N SER A 173 -0.98 -11.80 -12.00
CA SER A 173 -1.70 -11.98 -10.73
C SER A 173 -0.98 -12.92 -9.77
N ILE A 174 -0.42 -14.03 -10.27
CA ILE A 174 0.36 -14.99 -9.46
C ILE A 174 1.67 -14.36 -9.02
N LEU A 175 2.40 -13.73 -9.93
CA LEU A 175 3.71 -13.15 -9.65
C LEU A 175 3.60 -11.88 -8.77
N GLY A 176 2.54 -11.09 -8.93
CA GLY A 176 2.21 -10.01 -8.00
C GLY A 176 1.85 -10.52 -6.61
N SER A 177 1.19 -11.68 -6.51
CA SER A 177 0.91 -12.35 -5.24
C SER A 177 2.18 -12.92 -4.58
N LEU A 178 3.20 -13.30 -5.36
CA LEU A 178 4.49 -13.77 -4.81
C LEU A 178 5.21 -12.70 -3.98
N VAL A 179 5.03 -11.42 -4.29
CA VAL A 179 5.60 -10.32 -3.48
C VAL A 179 4.89 -10.14 -2.15
N LEU A 180 3.66 -10.65 -2.02
CA LEU A 180 2.92 -10.68 -0.76
C LEU A 180 3.26 -11.90 0.10
N CYS A 181 3.76 -12.99 -0.50
CA CYS A 181 4.16 -14.22 0.18
C CYS A 181 5.11 -14.05 1.37
N PRO A 182 6.10 -13.12 1.36
CA PRO A 182 6.94 -12.87 2.53
C PRO A 182 6.15 -12.69 3.82
N THR A 183 5.00 -12.02 3.75
CA THR A 183 4.10 -11.76 4.89
C THR A 183 3.70 -13.04 5.64
N ILE A 184 3.63 -14.19 4.95
CA ILE A 184 3.23 -15.48 5.50
C ILE A 184 4.19 -15.93 6.61
N PHE A 185 5.50 -15.69 6.46
CA PHE A 185 6.50 -16.09 7.44
C PHE A 185 7.11 -14.91 8.21
N THR A 186 7.25 -13.74 7.60
CA THR A 186 7.80 -12.54 8.26
C THR A 186 6.94 -12.10 9.44
N SER A 187 5.63 -12.31 9.38
CA SER A 187 4.69 -12.02 10.48
C SER A 187 5.08 -12.75 11.78
N TRP A 188 5.49 -14.01 11.67
CA TRP A 188 5.85 -14.84 12.83
C TRP A 188 7.29 -14.58 13.32
N ILE A 189 8.17 -14.15 12.42
CA ILE A 189 9.54 -13.73 12.74
C ILE A 189 9.54 -12.33 13.40
N GLY A 190 8.63 -11.46 12.99
CA GLY A 190 8.50 -10.10 13.51
C GLY A 190 8.17 -10.04 14.99
N ALA A 191 7.29 -10.92 15.48
CA ALA A 191 6.87 -10.90 16.88
C ALA A 191 8.01 -11.17 17.91
N PRO A 192 8.88 -12.18 17.73
CA PRO A 192 10.10 -12.33 18.55
C PRO A 192 11.00 -11.08 18.52
N ILE A 193 11.20 -10.48 17.34
CA ILE A 193 12.01 -9.24 17.23
C ILE A 193 11.36 -8.13 18.06
N VAL A 194 10.04 -7.95 17.94
CA VAL A 194 9.31 -6.93 18.71
C VAL A 194 9.48 -7.16 20.20
N SER A 195 9.36 -8.42 20.66
CA SER A 195 9.50 -8.76 22.08
C SER A 195 10.90 -8.49 22.65
N ALA A 196 11.93 -8.47 21.81
CA ALA A 196 13.30 -8.14 22.22
C ALA A 196 13.56 -6.63 22.27
N MET A 197 12.78 -5.83 21.54
CA MET A 197 12.98 -4.38 21.41
C MET A 197 12.07 -3.56 22.33
N VAL A 198 10.87 -4.04 22.60
CA VAL A 198 9.86 -3.31 23.36
C VAL A 198 9.87 -3.77 24.82
N PRO A 199 9.69 -2.87 25.82
CA PRO A 199 9.31 -1.46 25.68
C PRO A 199 10.48 -0.46 25.55
N GLU A 200 11.68 -0.78 26.00
CA GLU A 200 12.74 0.23 26.19
C GLU A 200 13.58 0.56 24.95
N LYS A 201 13.74 -0.39 24.03
CA LYS A 201 14.69 -0.33 22.90
C LYS A 201 14.00 -0.13 21.54
N TRP A 202 12.77 0.40 21.51
CA TRP A 202 12.00 0.60 20.27
C TRP A 202 12.76 1.47 19.25
N ARG A 203 13.56 2.45 19.71
CA ARG A 203 14.43 3.29 18.85
C ARG A 203 15.47 2.46 18.08
N TRP A 204 16.09 1.50 18.76
CA TRP A 204 17.01 0.57 18.13
C TRP A 204 16.28 -0.37 17.15
N GLY A 205 15.01 -0.66 17.39
CA GLY A 205 14.13 -1.34 16.42
C GLY A 205 14.10 -0.65 15.05
N TYR A 206 14.07 0.69 15.00
CA TYR A 206 14.21 1.45 13.74
C TYR A 206 15.67 1.49 13.24
N GLY A 207 16.64 1.65 14.15
CA GLY A 207 18.07 1.71 13.81
C GLY A 207 18.60 0.41 13.17
N MET A 208 18.12 -0.74 13.62
CA MET A 208 18.44 -2.04 13.03
C MET A 208 18.05 -2.08 11.54
N TRP A 209 16.87 -1.56 11.19
CA TRP A 209 16.43 -1.49 9.80
C TRP A 209 17.27 -0.52 8.96
N ALA A 210 17.73 0.60 9.53
CA ALA A 210 18.65 1.51 8.84
C ALA A 210 19.95 0.82 8.36
N ILE A 211 20.40 -0.23 9.06
CA ILE A 211 21.61 -1.00 8.73
C ILE A 211 21.33 -2.16 7.77
N ILE A 212 20.22 -2.88 7.98
CA ILE A 212 19.87 -4.06 7.17
C ILE A 212 19.43 -3.65 5.76
N PHE A 213 18.65 -2.58 5.65
CA PHE A 213 17.98 -2.21 4.40
C PHE A 213 18.93 -1.85 3.23
N PRO A 214 20.04 -1.12 3.43
CA PRO A 214 21.03 -0.89 2.38
C PRO A 214 21.60 -2.21 1.85
N VAL A 215 22.01 -3.11 2.76
CA VAL A 215 22.62 -4.39 2.41
C VAL A 215 21.67 -5.26 1.60
N VAL A 216 20.40 -5.32 2.01
CA VAL A 216 19.37 -6.11 1.31
C VAL A 216 19.00 -5.52 -0.06
N SER A 217 19.09 -4.19 -0.22
CA SER A 217 18.77 -3.53 -1.49
C SER A 217 19.88 -3.63 -2.55
N MET A 218 21.14 -3.86 -2.14
CA MET A 218 22.30 -3.89 -3.04
C MET A 218 22.18 -4.90 -4.19
N PRO A 219 21.77 -6.17 -3.99
CA PRO A 219 21.64 -7.14 -5.08
C PRO A 219 20.68 -6.66 -6.19
N LEU A 220 19.56 -6.06 -5.81
CA LEU A 220 18.59 -5.53 -6.79
C LEU A 220 19.19 -4.36 -7.57
N LEU A 221 19.78 -3.38 -6.88
CA LEU A 221 20.38 -2.21 -7.53
C LEU A 221 21.53 -2.60 -8.46
N LEU A 222 22.39 -3.53 -8.05
CA LEU A 222 23.49 -4.03 -8.87
C LEU A 222 22.96 -4.78 -10.10
N SER A 223 21.92 -5.61 -9.95
CA SER A 223 21.33 -6.35 -11.06
C SER A 223 20.66 -5.43 -12.09
N LEU A 224 19.94 -4.40 -11.64
CA LEU A 224 19.34 -3.38 -12.51
C LEU A 224 20.40 -2.54 -13.20
N TRP A 225 21.47 -2.17 -12.50
CA TRP A 225 22.59 -1.45 -13.09
C TRP A 225 23.32 -2.27 -14.17
N GLN A 226 23.56 -3.56 -13.91
CA GLN A 226 24.14 -4.47 -14.90
C GLN A 226 23.23 -4.65 -16.12
N TYR A 227 21.93 -4.80 -15.90
CA TYR A 227 20.93 -4.89 -16.97
C TYR A 227 20.95 -3.63 -17.85
N LEU A 228 20.92 -2.44 -17.23
CA LEU A 228 20.95 -1.17 -17.94
C LEU A 228 22.26 -0.98 -18.74
N ARG A 229 23.40 -1.36 -18.14
CA ARG A 229 24.71 -1.25 -18.80
C ARG A 229 24.84 -2.18 -20.01
N ARG A 230 24.16 -3.33 -20.00
CA ARG A 230 24.13 -4.28 -21.13
C ARG A 230 23.08 -3.92 -22.19
N GLY A 231 21.95 -3.33 -21.78
CA GLY A 231 20.93 -2.82 -22.69
C GLY A 231 21.32 -1.55 -23.44
N ASN A 232 22.33 -0.81 -22.95
CA ASN A 232 22.78 0.44 -23.56
C ASN A 232 23.48 0.32 -24.94
N GLU A 233 23.59 -0.89 -25.53
CA GLU A 233 23.90 -1.02 -26.96
C GLU A 233 22.65 -0.84 -27.86
N SER A 234 21.43 -0.83 -27.31
CA SER A 234 20.20 -0.64 -28.07
C SER A 234 19.11 0.00 -27.23
N LYS A 235 18.76 1.26 -27.57
CA LYS A 235 17.59 2.03 -27.09
C LYS A 235 17.75 2.83 -25.79
N THR A 236 18.52 3.91 -25.88
CA THR A 236 18.16 5.16 -25.17
C THR A 236 17.02 5.85 -25.91
N THR A 237 15.80 5.32 -25.83
CA THR A 237 14.59 6.00 -26.31
C THR A 237 14.04 6.94 -25.23
N ALA A 238 14.80 7.97 -24.93
CA ALA A 238 14.27 9.27 -24.54
C ALA A 238 15.20 10.29 -25.16
N SER A 239 14.72 10.95 -26.22
CA SER A 239 15.44 12.01 -26.94
C SER A 239 16.08 12.97 -25.94
N SER A 240 17.40 12.93 -25.85
CA SER A 240 18.24 13.82 -25.02
C SER A 240 18.07 15.30 -25.40
N SER A 241 17.30 15.60 -26.44
CA SER A 241 16.91 16.96 -26.85
C SER A 241 15.67 17.51 -26.12
N GLU A 242 14.77 16.66 -25.59
CA GLU A 242 13.49 17.10 -24.99
C GLU A 242 13.55 17.34 -23.47
N MET A 243 14.59 16.84 -22.80
CA MET A 243 14.79 16.95 -21.34
C MET A 243 15.35 18.31 -20.86
N LYS A 244 15.62 19.26 -21.76
CA LYS A 244 16.31 20.52 -21.40
C LYS A 244 15.41 21.58 -20.77
N SER A 245 14.08 21.48 -20.88
CA SER A 245 13.17 22.49 -20.34
C SER A 245 12.49 22.00 -19.06
N ILE A 246 12.80 22.66 -17.94
CA ILE A 246 12.20 22.40 -16.61
C ILE A 246 10.67 22.44 -16.69
N SER A 247 10.11 23.31 -17.53
CA SER A 247 8.67 23.41 -17.77
C SER A 247 8.03 22.13 -18.33
N VAL A 248 8.72 21.44 -19.24
CA VAL A 248 8.26 20.16 -19.82
C VAL A 248 8.32 19.05 -18.78
N LEU A 249 9.35 19.04 -17.93
CA LEU A 249 9.46 18.11 -16.82
C LEU A 249 8.33 18.33 -15.79
N TRP A 250 8.03 19.59 -15.44
CA TRP A 250 6.95 19.94 -14.52
C TRP A 250 5.57 19.51 -15.03
N SER A 251 5.33 19.69 -16.33
CA SER A 251 4.09 19.24 -16.98
C SER A 251 4.02 17.70 -17.03
N ARG A 252 5.11 17.00 -17.34
CA ARG A 252 5.14 15.52 -17.37
C ARG A 252 4.97 14.90 -15.98
N LEU A 253 5.51 15.51 -14.93
CA LEU A 253 5.35 15.06 -13.54
C LEU A 253 4.00 15.47 -12.92
N ASP A 254 3.24 16.33 -13.60
CA ASP A 254 1.99 16.92 -13.11
C ASP A 254 2.09 17.43 -11.65
N VAL A 255 3.11 18.25 -11.42
CA VAL A 255 3.43 18.79 -10.08
C VAL A 255 2.23 19.55 -9.49
N VAL A 256 1.48 20.28 -10.34
CA VAL A 256 0.30 21.04 -9.92
C VAL A 256 -0.81 20.11 -9.43
N GLY A 257 -1.11 19.04 -10.18
CA GLY A 257 -2.09 18.04 -9.76
C GLY A 257 -1.71 17.41 -8.41
N HIS A 258 -0.43 17.05 -8.23
CA HIS A 258 0.04 16.47 -6.96
C HIS A 258 -0.09 17.46 -5.80
N ILE A 259 0.27 18.74 -6.00
CA ILE A 259 0.14 19.78 -4.96
C ILE A 259 -1.33 19.98 -4.59
N LEU A 260 -2.23 20.11 -5.57
CA LEU A 260 -3.65 20.32 -5.31
C LEU A 260 -4.29 19.12 -4.60
N LEU A 261 -3.97 17.90 -5.04
CA LEU A 261 -4.44 16.67 -4.37
C LEU A 261 -3.91 16.58 -2.93
N THR A 262 -2.60 16.82 -2.73
CA THR A 262 -1.98 16.79 -1.40
C THR A 262 -2.59 17.83 -0.47
N ALA A 263 -2.73 19.07 -0.95
CA ALA A 263 -3.33 20.16 -0.20
C ALA A 263 -4.78 19.83 0.16
N SER A 264 -5.57 19.30 -0.78
CA SER A 264 -6.97 18.96 -0.54
C SER A 264 -7.12 17.89 0.56
N LEU A 265 -6.41 16.77 0.46
CA LEU A 265 -6.51 15.68 1.42
C LEU A 265 -5.95 16.10 2.79
N THR A 266 -4.83 16.81 2.82
CA THR A 266 -4.21 17.23 4.08
C THR A 266 -5.07 18.27 4.80
N LEU A 267 -5.54 19.30 4.10
CA LEU A 267 -6.33 20.38 4.71
C LEU A 267 -7.73 19.91 5.13
N VAL A 268 -8.28 18.88 4.50
CA VAL A 268 -9.56 18.28 4.93
C VAL A 268 -9.33 17.31 6.09
N LEU A 269 -8.41 16.34 5.98
CA LEU A 269 -8.33 15.23 6.93
C LEU A 269 -7.53 15.55 8.20
N LEU A 270 -6.48 16.36 8.10
CA LEU A 270 -5.64 16.71 9.24
C LEU A 270 -6.41 17.43 10.36
N PRO A 271 -7.19 18.51 10.11
CA PRO A 271 -7.92 19.17 11.19
C PRO A 271 -8.99 18.27 11.83
N MET A 272 -9.52 17.30 11.07
CA MET A 272 -10.47 16.32 11.62
C MET A 272 -9.80 15.41 12.66
N THR A 273 -8.57 14.97 12.40
CA THR A 273 -7.83 14.07 13.30
C THR A 273 -7.22 14.73 14.53
N LEU A 274 -6.79 15.98 14.41
CA LEU A 274 -6.21 16.74 15.53
C LEU A 274 -7.25 17.30 16.51
N SER A 275 -8.54 17.03 16.29
CA SER A 275 -9.60 17.58 17.14
C SER A 275 -9.61 16.93 18.53
N THR A 276 -9.26 17.71 19.55
CA THR A 276 -9.17 17.27 20.95
C THR A 276 -10.54 17.15 21.65
N SER A 277 -11.61 17.70 21.06
CA SER A 277 -12.98 17.62 21.58
C SER A 277 -14.02 17.65 20.44
N PRO A 278 -14.98 16.70 20.41
CA PRO A 278 -15.92 16.52 19.31
C PRO A 278 -16.95 17.63 19.13
N PHE A 279 -17.18 18.51 20.11
CA PHE A 279 -18.25 19.53 20.02
C PHE A 279 -17.79 20.98 20.23
N GLN A 280 -16.73 21.21 21.01
CA GLN A 280 -16.26 22.58 21.29
C GLN A 280 -15.10 23.03 20.39
N SER A 281 -14.53 22.10 19.62
CA SER A 281 -13.30 22.32 18.85
C SER A 281 -13.52 22.42 17.33
N TRP A 282 -14.73 22.13 16.82
CA TRP A 282 -15.07 22.20 15.38
C TRP A 282 -15.51 23.60 14.92
N THR A 283 -15.90 24.46 15.86
CA THR A 283 -16.24 25.86 15.61
C THR A 283 -15.03 26.78 15.54
N SER A 284 -13.81 26.26 15.77
CA SER A 284 -12.59 27.05 15.64
C SER A 284 -12.46 27.56 14.19
N PRO A 285 -12.38 28.89 13.97
CA PRO A 285 -12.27 29.46 12.64
C PRO A 285 -11.11 28.87 11.83
N ALA A 286 -9.99 28.53 12.49
CA ALA A 286 -8.82 27.95 11.84
C ALA A 286 -9.13 26.58 11.19
N LYS A 287 -9.83 25.68 11.89
CA LYS A 287 -10.17 24.35 11.36
C LYS A 287 -11.20 24.42 10.25
N LEU A 288 -12.21 25.27 10.42
CA LEU A 288 -13.23 25.50 9.39
C LEU A 288 -12.57 26.08 8.12
N THR A 289 -11.65 27.02 8.28
CA THR A 289 -10.87 27.60 7.17
C THR A 289 -10.05 26.53 6.46
N MET A 290 -9.36 25.64 7.20
CA MET A 290 -8.62 24.52 6.59
C MET A 290 -9.54 23.61 5.77
N VAL A 291 -10.70 23.20 6.31
CA VAL A 291 -11.64 22.33 5.60
C VAL A 291 -12.22 23.01 4.35
N ILE A 292 -12.58 24.29 4.44
CA ILE A 292 -13.10 25.05 3.30
C ILE A 292 -12.03 25.19 2.22
N ILE A 293 -10.81 25.60 2.57
CA ILE A 293 -9.70 25.72 1.62
C ILE A 293 -9.38 24.35 1.01
N GLY A 294 -9.36 23.28 1.82
CA GLY A 294 -9.16 21.92 1.34
C GLY A 294 -10.24 21.47 0.34
N GLY A 295 -11.51 21.80 0.60
CA GLY A 295 -12.61 21.58 -0.33
C GLY A 295 -12.45 22.38 -1.64
N CYS A 296 -12.06 23.65 -1.55
CA CYS A 296 -11.73 24.46 -2.72
C CYS A 296 -10.56 23.86 -3.53
N CYS A 297 -9.50 23.38 -2.86
CA CYS A 297 -8.38 22.68 -3.50
C CYS A 297 -8.83 21.38 -4.18
N PHE A 298 -9.79 20.64 -3.62
CA PHE A 298 -10.34 19.44 -4.23
C PHE A 298 -11.14 19.75 -5.51
N ILE A 299 -11.95 20.82 -5.48
CA ILE A 299 -12.68 21.30 -6.67
C ILE A 299 -11.68 21.77 -7.73
N ALA A 300 -10.68 22.54 -7.34
CA ALA A 300 -9.62 23.01 -8.23
C ALA A 300 -8.82 21.85 -8.83
N PHE A 301 -8.46 20.84 -8.03
CA PHE A 301 -7.83 19.60 -8.49
C PHE A 301 -8.69 18.93 -9.56
N THR A 302 -9.98 18.70 -9.26
CA THR A 302 -10.90 18.03 -10.18
C THR A 302 -11.04 18.79 -11.50
N MET A 303 -11.19 20.12 -11.45
CA MET A 303 -11.27 20.96 -12.65
C MET A 303 -9.97 20.94 -13.46
N TYR A 304 -8.82 21.10 -12.79
CA TYR A 304 -7.50 21.05 -13.41
C TYR A 304 -7.27 19.71 -14.11
N GLU A 305 -7.63 18.61 -13.45
CA GLU A 305 -7.43 17.26 -13.97
C GLU A 305 -8.29 16.96 -15.20
N ILE A 306 -9.52 17.48 -15.23
CA ILE A 306 -10.46 17.25 -16.32
C ILE A 306 -10.14 18.15 -17.53
N GLN A 307 -9.74 19.40 -17.28
CA GLN A 307 -9.69 20.45 -18.31
C GLN A 307 -8.29 20.82 -18.78
N ILE A 308 -7.28 20.71 -17.91
CA ILE A 308 -5.95 21.32 -18.13
C ILE A 308 -4.85 20.26 -18.22
N SER A 309 -4.89 19.21 -17.40
CA SER A 309 -3.79 18.24 -17.32
C SER A 309 -3.66 17.43 -18.61
N SER A 310 -2.52 17.57 -19.29
CA SER A 310 -2.16 16.73 -20.44
C SER A 310 -1.88 15.28 -20.04
N HIS A 311 -1.47 15.06 -18.79
CA HIS A 311 -1.14 13.75 -18.23
C HIS A 311 -1.75 13.66 -16.82
N PRO A 312 -3.05 13.34 -16.70
CA PRO A 312 -3.73 13.31 -15.41
C PRO A 312 -3.21 12.18 -14.50
N ILE A 313 -3.12 12.45 -13.21
CA ILE A 313 -2.94 11.50 -12.11
C ILE A 313 -4.14 10.55 -12.02
N VAL A 314 -5.36 11.09 -12.12
CA VAL A 314 -6.64 10.38 -12.03
C VAL A 314 -7.33 10.47 -13.40
N PRO A 315 -7.20 9.43 -14.25
CA PRO A 315 -7.81 9.44 -15.58
C PRO A 315 -9.33 9.22 -15.47
N PHE A 316 -10.08 10.29 -15.14
CA PHE A 316 -11.55 10.24 -14.96
C PHE A 316 -12.31 9.68 -16.16
N LYS A 317 -11.73 9.73 -17.37
CA LYS A 317 -12.29 9.09 -18.58
C LYS A 317 -12.40 7.57 -18.42
N LEU A 318 -11.39 6.95 -17.81
CA LEU A 318 -11.35 5.50 -17.56
C LEU A 318 -12.33 5.09 -16.46
N ALA A 319 -12.53 5.96 -15.44
CA ALA A 319 -13.51 5.73 -14.39
C ALA A 319 -14.98 5.67 -14.88
N LYS A 320 -15.26 5.98 -16.16
CA LYS A 320 -16.60 5.82 -16.74
C LYS A 320 -16.99 4.36 -17.00
N ASP A 321 -16.04 3.43 -17.14
CA ASP A 321 -16.41 2.01 -17.23
C ASP A 321 -16.88 1.51 -15.85
N ARG A 322 -18.07 0.89 -15.84
CA ARG A 322 -18.73 0.39 -14.63
C ARG A 322 -17.88 -0.58 -13.81
N THR A 323 -17.04 -1.40 -14.44
CA THR A 323 -16.18 -2.36 -13.74
C THR A 323 -15.04 -1.64 -13.04
N ILE A 324 -14.46 -0.62 -13.70
CA ILE A 324 -13.39 0.21 -13.12
C ILE A 324 -13.94 1.01 -11.93
N ALA A 325 -15.07 1.70 -12.12
CA ALA A 325 -15.73 2.44 -11.05
C ALA A 325 -16.08 1.54 -9.85
N ALA A 326 -16.69 0.37 -10.11
CA ALA A 326 -17.03 -0.60 -9.07
C ALA A 326 -15.79 -1.10 -8.32
N GLY A 327 -14.71 -1.44 -9.03
CA GLY A 327 -13.46 -1.87 -8.41
C GLY A 327 -12.82 -0.79 -7.54
N CYS A 328 -12.83 0.47 -7.98
CA CYS A 328 -12.36 1.62 -7.19
C CYS A 328 -13.20 1.82 -5.92
N ILE A 329 -14.53 1.74 -6.02
CA ILE A 329 -15.44 1.85 -4.86
C ILE A 329 -15.19 0.70 -3.87
N ILE A 330 -15.01 -0.53 -4.37
CA ILE A 330 -14.70 -1.70 -3.55
C ILE A 330 -13.40 -1.49 -2.79
N GLN A 331 -12.33 -1.10 -3.49
CA GLN A 331 -11.02 -0.90 -2.90
C GLN A 331 -11.02 0.24 -1.88
N PHE A 332 -11.67 1.36 -2.20
CA PHE A 332 -11.89 2.48 -1.29
C PHE A 332 -12.58 2.02 0.00
N ALA A 333 -13.71 1.31 -0.10
CA ALA A 333 -14.49 0.91 1.05
C ALA A 333 -13.79 -0.16 1.91
N LEU A 334 -13.04 -1.08 1.30
CA LEU A 334 -12.25 -2.07 2.03
C LEU A 334 -11.16 -1.42 2.88
N TYR A 335 -10.41 -0.47 2.30
CA TYR A 335 -9.37 0.26 3.03
C TYR A 335 -9.98 1.16 4.10
N LEU A 336 -11.06 1.87 3.77
CA LEU A 336 -11.81 2.69 4.73
C LEU A 336 -12.25 1.85 5.94
N SER A 337 -12.91 0.71 5.70
CA SER A 337 -13.36 -0.20 6.76
C SER A 337 -12.21 -0.71 7.63
N TYR A 338 -11.10 -1.15 7.02
CA TYR A 338 -9.96 -1.68 7.76
C TYR A 338 -9.30 -0.60 8.65
N TYR A 339 -9.04 0.59 8.09
CA TYR A 339 -8.32 1.64 8.79
C TYR A 339 -9.14 2.40 9.82
N ILE A 340 -10.45 2.17 9.92
CA ILE A 340 -11.27 2.69 11.02
C ILE A 340 -10.88 2.05 12.36
N TRP A 341 -10.64 0.73 12.43
CA TRP A 341 -10.37 0.04 13.70
C TRP A 341 -8.91 -0.38 13.87
N ALA A 342 -8.20 -0.66 12.77
CA ALA A 342 -6.85 -1.21 12.81
C ALA A 342 -5.80 -0.40 13.61
N PRO A 343 -5.78 0.96 13.58
CA PRO A 343 -4.74 1.73 14.26
C PRO A 343 -4.63 1.47 15.77
N TYR A 344 -5.75 1.18 16.42
CA TYR A 344 -5.81 0.99 17.87
C TYR A 344 -5.92 -0.50 18.27
N PHE A 345 -5.99 -1.41 17.31
CA PHE A 345 -6.22 -2.83 17.57
C PHE A 345 -5.07 -3.48 18.35
N PHE A 346 -3.81 -3.17 18.01
CA PHE A 346 -2.66 -3.67 18.76
C PHE A 346 -2.74 -3.28 20.25
N SER A 347 -3.00 -2.00 20.54
CA SER A 347 -3.13 -1.50 21.91
C SER A 347 -4.33 -2.11 22.63
N PHE A 348 -5.44 -2.33 21.92
CA PHE A 348 -6.60 -3.02 22.46
C PHE A 348 -6.27 -4.44 22.91
N ILE A 349 -5.56 -5.23 22.10
CA ILE A 349 -5.17 -6.61 22.43
C ILE A 349 -4.22 -6.66 23.64
N VAL A 350 -3.27 -5.71 23.74
CA VAL A 350 -2.38 -5.62 24.90
C VAL A 350 -3.13 -5.26 26.18
N ILE A 351 -4.07 -4.31 26.11
CA ILE A 351 -4.79 -3.82 27.28
C ILE A 351 -5.93 -4.76 27.66
N VAL A 352 -6.94 -4.89 26.81
CA VAL A 352 -8.21 -5.56 27.12
C VAL A 352 -8.05 -7.07 27.22
N ASN A 353 -7.25 -7.67 26.34
CA ASN A 353 -7.02 -9.11 26.35
C ASN A 353 -5.76 -9.51 27.13
N ASN A 354 -5.09 -8.55 27.78
CA ASN A 354 -3.89 -8.76 28.60
C ASN A 354 -2.81 -9.60 27.90
N GLN A 355 -2.56 -9.32 26.63
CA GLN A 355 -1.59 -10.06 25.83
C GLN A 355 -0.21 -9.40 25.86
N SER A 356 0.84 -10.24 25.84
CA SER A 356 2.21 -9.76 25.63
C SER A 356 2.35 -9.07 24.27
N ALA A 357 3.33 -8.16 24.14
CA ALA A 357 3.65 -7.51 22.87
C ALA A 357 3.82 -8.52 21.72
N LYS A 358 4.50 -9.65 21.99
CA LYS A 358 4.69 -10.77 21.04
C LYS A 358 3.35 -11.35 20.57
N ALA A 359 2.46 -11.66 21.50
CA ALA A 359 1.15 -12.24 21.18
C ALA A 359 0.28 -11.23 20.43
N ALA A 360 0.26 -9.96 20.84
CA ALA A 360 -0.47 -8.89 20.16
C ALA A 360 0.04 -8.65 18.72
N THR A 361 1.36 -8.69 18.49
CA THR A 361 1.95 -8.63 17.14
C THR A 361 1.45 -9.80 16.29
N ASN A 362 1.52 -11.03 16.80
CA ASN A 362 1.06 -12.22 16.08
C ASN A 362 -0.43 -12.19 15.75
N ILE A 363 -1.27 -11.76 16.70
CA ILE A 363 -2.73 -11.66 16.51
C ILE A 363 -3.04 -10.62 15.44
N THR A 364 -2.40 -9.45 15.49
CA THR A 364 -2.61 -8.38 14.50
C THR A 364 -2.12 -8.79 13.11
N ALA A 365 -1.00 -9.51 13.03
CA ALA A 365 -0.44 -9.96 11.75
C ALA A 365 -1.24 -11.10 11.10
N SER A 366 -2.04 -11.85 11.88
CA SER A 366 -2.80 -13.01 11.38
C SER A 366 -3.75 -12.68 10.22
N GLN A 367 -4.37 -11.49 10.21
CA GLN A 367 -5.21 -11.06 9.09
C GLN A 367 -4.40 -10.84 7.80
N ALA A 368 -3.20 -10.27 7.90
CA ALA A 368 -2.33 -10.06 6.75
C ALA A 368 -1.83 -11.41 6.18
N VAL A 369 -1.51 -12.37 7.05
CA VAL A 369 -1.16 -13.74 6.66
C VAL A 369 -2.32 -14.41 5.92
N ALA A 370 -3.54 -14.37 6.47
CA ALA A 370 -4.72 -14.93 5.82
C ALA A 370 -5.00 -14.27 4.46
N THR A 371 -4.83 -12.94 4.36
CA THR A 371 -4.95 -12.19 3.11
C THR A 371 -3.98 -12.71 2.05
N ALA A 372 -2.71 -12.90 2.40
CA ALA A 372 -1.68 -13.38 1.48
C ALA A 372 -1.92 -14.84 1.04
N VAL A 373 -2.21 -15.74 1.99
CA VAL A 373 -2.43 -17.17 1.69
C VAL A 373 -3.68 -17.37 0.83
N ILE A 374 -4.82 -16.83 1.26
CA ILE A 374 -6.08 -17.01 0.53
C ILE A 374 -6.05 -16.26 -0.80
N GLY A 375 -5.45 -15.06 -0.83
CA GLY A 375 -5.26 -14.31 -2.05
C GLY A 375 -4.48 -15.08 -3.11
N LEU A 376 -3.35 -15.69 -2.74
CA LEU A 376 -2.55 -16.52 -3.65
C LEU A 376 -3.31 -17.75 -4.14
N LEU A 377 -3.98 -18.47 -3.23
CA LEU A 377 -4.76 -19.67 -3.58
C LEU A 377 -5.86 -19.33 -4.58
N VAL A 378 -6.60 -18.25 -4.35
CA VAL A 378 -7.71 -17.88 -5.23
C VAL A 378 -7.22 -17.28 -6.54
N ALA A 379 -6.11 -16.54 -6.55
CA ALA A 379 -5.46 -16.12 -7.79
C ALA A 379 -5.10 -17.33 -8.69
N PHE A 380 -4.59 -18.41 -8.09
CA PHE A 380 -4.30 -19.65 -8.82
C PHE A 380 -5.58 -20.33 -9.35
N ILE A 381 -6.64 -20.41 -8.54
CA ILE A 381 -7.94 -20.97 -8.98
C ILE A 381 -8.53 -20.16 -10.13
N ILE A 382 -8.43 -18.83 -10.10
CA ILE A 382 -8.92 -17.97 -11.17
C ILE A 382 -8.12 -18.15 -12.45
N LYS A 383 -6.80 -18.34 -12.37
CA LYS A 383 -6.00 -18.68 -13.55
C LYS A 383 -6.55 -19.93 -14.26
N LEU A 384 -6.94 -20.95 -13.49
CA LEU A 384 -7.50 -22.19 -14.03
C LEU A 384 -8.93 -22.01 -14.57
N THR A 385 -9.80 -21.34 -13.81
CA THR A 385 -11.24 -21.25 -14.11
C THR A 385 -11.59 -20.13 -15.09
N GLY A 386 -10.81 -19.05 -15.14
CA GLY A 386 -11.06 -17.86 -15.96
C GLY A 386 -12.22 -16.98 -15.50
N VAL A 387 -12.95 -17.35 -14.43
CA VAL A 387 -14.13 -16.62 -13.93
C VAL A 387 -13.84 -16.07 -12.54
N TYR A 388 -14.10 -14.78 -12.31
CA TYR A 388 -13.65 -14.09 -11.11
C TYR A 388 -14.77 -13.59 -10.17
N LYS A 389 -15.99 -13.37 -10.67
CA LYS A 389 -17.08 -12.73 -9.90
C LYS A 389 -17.52 -13.55 -8.69
N TRP A 390 -17.52 -14.87 -8.78
CA TRP A 390 -17.84 -15.76 -7.66
C TRP A 390 -16.88 -15.55 -6.48
N ALA A 391 -15.60 -15.29 -6.76
CA ALA A 391 -14.58 -15.11 -5.74
C ALA A 391 -14.74 -13.77 -5.02
N ILE A 392 -15.13 -12.71 -5.74
CA ILE A 392 -15.47 -11.42 -5.14
C ILE A 392 -16.71 -11.58 -4.23
N LEU A 393 -17.75 -12.29 -4.69
CA LEU A 393 -18.97 -12.51 -3.89
C LEU A 393 -18.67 -13.27 -2.60
N LEU A 394 -17.99 -14.41 -2.71
CA LEU A 394 -17.61 -15.21 -1.56
C LEU A 394 -16.68 -14.43 -0.62
N GLY A 395 -15.73 -13.68 -1.19
CA GLY A 395 -14.84 -12.79 -0.45
C GLY A 395 -15.59 -11.73 0.35
N MET A 396 -16.62 -11.10 -0.23
CA MET A 396 -17.47 -10.12 0.47
C MET A 396 -18.25 -10.74 1.62
N ILE A 397 -18.83 -11.92 1.42
CA ILE A 397 -19.56 -12.66 2.45
C ILE A 397 -18.61 -13.00 3.61
N LEU A 398 -17.44 -13.55 3.31
CA LEU A 398 -16.41 -13.84 4.32
C LEU A 398 -15.94 -12.58 5.03
N LYS A 399 -15.77 -11.47 4.30
CA LYS A 399 -15.36 -10.19 4.89
C LYS A 399 -16.39 -9.66 5.88
N LEU A 400 -17.67 -9.71 5.54
CA LEU A 400 -18.77 -9.30 6.42
C LEU A 400 -18.87 -10.20 7.66
N ILE A 401 -18.76 -11.53 7.48
CA ILE A 401 -18.74 -12.48 8.60
C ILE A 401 -17.53 -12.21 9.50
N GLY A 402 -16.33 -12.05 8.94
CA GLY A 402 -15.11 -11.77 9.70
C GLY A 402 -15.20 -10.48 10.50
N ALA A 403 -15.70 -9.40 9.90
CA ALA A 403 -15.93 -8.14 10.59
C ALA A 403 -16.99 -8.26 11.70
N GLY A 404 -18.08 -9.02 11.47
CA GLY A 404 -19.09 -9.30 12.50
C GLY A 404 -18.55 -10.15 13.66
N LEU A 405 -17.70 -11.13 13.38
CA LEU A 405 -17.02 -11.92 14.41
C LEU A 405 -16.05 -11.08 15.21
N MET A 406 -15.30 -10.18 14.56
CA MET A 406 -14.47 -9.21 15.28
C MET A 406 -15.30 -8.34 16.21
N LEU A 407 -16.44 -7.81 15.77
CA LEU A 407 -17.34 -7.05 16.63
C LEU A 407 -17.83 -7.87 17.84
N ARG A 408 -18.15 -9.15 17.65
CA ARG A 408 -18.59 -10.03 18.73
C ARG A 408 -17.47 -10.37 19.72
N TYR A 409 -16.26 -10.58 19.23
CA TYR A 409 -15.14 -11.12 20.01
C TYR A 409 -14.13 -10.07 20.46
N SER A 410 -14.28 -8.80 20.09
CA SER A 410 -13.50 -7.69 20.66
C SER A 410 -14.00 -7.31 22.06
N SER A 411 -14.05 -8.27 22.98
CA SER A 411 -14.49 -8.06 24.37
C SER A 411 -13.54 -8.67 25.39
N MET A 412 -13.68 -8.25 26.65
CA MET A 412 -12.89 -8.73 27.80
C MET A 412 -12.97 -10.25 28.01
N ASN A 413 -14.12 -10.87 27.69
CA ASN A 413 -14.37 -12.29 27.95
C ASN A 413 -14.05 -13.20 26.75
N ALA A 414 -13.68 -12.62 25.61
CA ALA A 414 -13.41 -13.40 24.42
C ALA A 414 -12.07 -14.13 24.53
N SER A 415 -12.04 -15.38 24.07
CA SER A 415 -10.79 -16.12 24.00
C SER A 415 -9.93 -15.60 22.84
N ILE A 416 -8.61 -15.70 22.97
CA ILE A 416 -7.67 -15.32 21.91
C ILE A 416 -7.99 -16.05 20.60
N VAL A 417 -8.40 -17.31 20.70
CA VAL A 417 -8.79 -18.15 19.56
C VAL A 417 -9.97 -17.54 18.81
N GLN A 418 -10.98 -17.03 19.52
CA GLN A 418 -12.13 -16.38 18.90
C GLN A 418 -11.74 -15.11 18.13
N ILE A 419 -10.86 -14.28 18.70
CA ILE A 419 -10.32 -13.08 18.05
C ILE A 419 -9.52 -13.46 16.79
N LEU A 420 -8.67 -14.48 16.89
CA LEU A 420 -7.90 -15.01 15.76
C LEU A 420 -8.80 -15.53 14.64
N PHE A 421 -9.87 -16.26 14.95
CA PHE A 421 -10.83 -16.69 13.93
C PHE A 421 -11.47 -15.50 13.20
N GLY A 422 -11.82 -14.43 13.92
CA GLY A 422 -12.32 -13.19 13.32
C GLY A 422 -11.30 -12.57 12.35
N GLN A 423 -10.03 -12.46 12.76
CA GLN A 423 -8.94 -11.94 11.93
C GLN A 423 -8.69 -12.79 10.68
N LEU A 424 -8.65 -14.12 10.82
CA LEU A 424 -8.40 -15.05 9.72
C LEU A 424 -9.53 -15.03 8.69
N ILE A 425 -10.79 -15.02 9.12
CA ILE A 425 -11.95 -14.97 8.20
C ILE A 425 -12.02 -13.59 7.52
N SER A 426 -11.81 -12.51 8.27
CA SER A 426 -11.72 -11.15 7.72
C SER A 426 -10.60 -11.03 6.68
N GLY A 427 -9.44 -11.61 6.95
CA GLY A 427 -8.28 -11.62 6.05
C GLY A 427 -8.51 -12.49 4.81
N ALA A 428 -9.14 -13.65 4.97
CA ALA A 428 -9.55 -14.49 3.85
C ALA A 428 -10.45 -13.71 2.87
N GLY A 429 -11.47 -13.02 3.40
CA GLY A 429 -12.34 -12.16 2.59
C GLY A 429 -11.58 -11.06 1.85
N THR A 430 -10.69 -10.33 2.54
CA THR A 430 -9.83 -9.32 1.91
C THR A 430 -8.96 -9.91 0.80
N GLY A 431 -8.29 -11.04 1.05
CA GLY A 431 -7.39 -11.69 0.09
C GLY A 431 -8.10 -12.10 -1.20
N MET A 432 -9.32 -12.63 -1.07
CA MET A 432 -10.17 -12.92 -2.22
C MET A 432 -10.53 -11.64 -2.99
N ILE A 433 -10.89 -10.55 -2.33
CA ILE A 433 -11.36 -9.36 -3.07
C ILE A 433 -10.20 -8.58 -3.70
N SER A 434 -9.17 -8.23 -2.92
CA SER A 434 -8.20 -7.20 -3.31
C SER A 434 -7.40 -7.53 -4.57
N ILE A 435 -6.93 -8.77 -4.72
CA ILE A 435 -6.11 -9.20 -5.87
C ILE A 435 -6.99 -9.36 -7.12
N ILE A 436 -8.20 -9.89 -6.92
CA ILE A 436 -9.10 -10.25 -8.00
C ILE A 436 -9.78 -9.01 -8.58
N ALA A 437 -10.22 -8.09 -7.72
CA ALA A 437 -10.80 -6.82 -8.15
C ALA A 437 -9.78 -5.98 -8.92
N GLN A 438 -8.52 -5.94 -8.49
CA GLN A 438 -7.44 -5.29 -9.24
C GLN A 438 -7.26 -5.90 -10.64
N THR A 439 -7.17 -7.23 -10.72
CA THR A 439 -7.03 -7.95 -11.99
C THR A 439 -8.23 -7.71 -12.91
N ALA A 440 -9.45 -7.72 -12.37
CA ALA A 440 -10.67 -7.47 -13.13
C ALA A 440 -10.73 -6.06 -13.72
N VAL A 441 -10.26 -5.07 -12.97
CA VAL A 441 -10.17 -3.66 -13.39
C VAL A 441 -9.10 -3.49 -14.48
N GLN A 442 -7.98 -4.20 -14.40
CA GLN A 442 -6.98 -4.25 -15.47
C GLN A 442 -7.47 -4.98 -16.73
N ALA A 443 -8.32 -6.00 -16.56
CA ALA A 443 -8.78 -6.84 -17.67
C ALA A 443 -9.81 -6.16 -18.58
N VAL A 444 -10.51 -5.11 -18.12
CA VAL A 444 -11.47 -4.35 -18.96
C VAL A 444 -10.81 -3.31 -19.87
N THR A 445 -9.54 -2.98 -19.63
CA THR A 445 -8.86 -1.88 -20.32
C THR A 445 -7.91 -2.33 -21.42
N GLU A 446 -7.59 -1.40 -22.33
CA GLU A 446 -6.57 -1.59 -23.34
C GLU A 446 -5.18 -1.67 -22.68
N HIS A 447 -4.24 -2.38 -23.33
CA HIS A 447 -2.91 -2.63 -22.77
C HIS A 447 -2.16 -1.34 -22.37
N GLN A 448 -2.34 -0.27 -23.17
CA GLN A 448 -1.75 1.05 -22.92
C GLN A 448 -2.30 1.75 -21.66
N ASP A 449 -3.51 1.43 -21.22
CA ASP A 449 -4.19 2.08 -20.10
C ASP A 449 -4.09 1.29 -18.78
N VAL A 450 -3.56 0.06 -18.81
CA VAL A 450 -3.49 -0.83 -17.64
C VAL A 450 -2.76 -0.18 -16.46
N ALA A 451 -1.65 0.52 -16.73
CA ALA A 451 -0.90 1.23 -15.69
C ALA A 451 -1.74 2.33 -15.03
N SER A 452 -2.36 3.19 -15.85
CA SER A 452 -3.21 4.30 -15.41
C SER A 452 -4.41 3.83 -14.57
N VAL A 453 -5.02 2.71 -14.97
CA VAL A 453 -6.15 2.09 -14.28
C VAL A 453 -5.74 1.44 -12.96
N THR A 454 -4.56 0.84 -12.93
CA THR A 454 -3.97 0.30 -11.70
C THR A 454 -3.68 1.42 -10.71
N THR A 455 -3.11 2.53 -11.17
CA THR A 455 -2.89 3.71 -10.35
C THR A 455 -4.21 4.26 -9.81
N LEU A 456 -5.26 4.35 -10.63
CA LEU A 456 -6.58 4.80 -10.19
C LEU A 456 -7.17 3.90 -9.08
N TYR A 457 -7.06 2.58 -9.24
CA TYR A 457 -7.48 1.59 -8.25
C TYR A 457 -6.72 1.76 -6.91
N GLU A 458 -5.39 1.86 -6.98
CA GLU A 458 -4.51 2.00 -5.82
C GLU A 458 -4.69 3.33 -5.08
N VAL A 459 -4.87 4.44 -5.81
CA VAL A 459 -5.16 5.76 -5.26
C VAL A 459 -6.51 5.76 -4.55
N SER A 460 -7.53 5.09 -5.12
CA SER A 460 -8.84 4.95 -4.47
C SER A 460 -8.74 4.28 -3.11
N GLY A 461 -7.97 3.19 -3.01
CA GLY A 461 -7.67 2.54 -1.73
C GLY A 461 -6.91 3.44 -0.76
N ALA A 462 -5.93 4.18 -1.26
CA ALA A 462 -5.14 5.09 -0.44
C ALA A 462 -5.99 6.21 0.19
N ILE A 463 -6.89 6.82 -0.58
CA ILE A 463 -7.84 7.83 -0.08
C ILE A 463 -8.78 7.20 0.95
N GLY A 464 -9.31 6.00 0.69
CA GLY A 464 -10.14 5.27 1.65
C GLY A 464 -9.42 5.02 2.98
N GLY A 465 -8.15 4.60 2.92
CA GLY A 465 -7.32 4.40 4.10
C GLY A 465 -7.03 5.70 4.87
N ALA A 466 -6.82 6.81 4.17
CA ALA A 466 -6.59 8.12 4.81
C ALA A 466 -7.85 8.57 5.59
N ILE A 467 -9.02 8.46 4.96
CA ILE A 467 -10.31 8.78 5.61
C ILE A 467 -10.58 7.81 6.78
N GLY A 468 -10.29 6.52 6.62
CA GLY A 468 -10.50 5.52 7.68
C GLY A 468 -9.66 5.79 8.91
N ASN A 469 -8.37 6.07 8.73
CA ASN A 469 -7.51 6.52 9.82
C ASN A 469 -8.05 7.82 10.44
N ALA A 470 -8.56 8.74 9.61
CA ALA A 470 -9.05 10.00 10.12
C ALA A 470 -10.29 9.83 11.04
N LEU A 471 -11.25 9.02 10.59
CA LEU A 471 -12.43 8.64 11.37
C LEU A 471 -12.04 7.89 12.65
N SER A 472 -11.05 7.00 12.57
CA SER A 472 -10.50 6.29 13.73
C SER A 472 -10.06 7.26 14.82
N GLY A 473 -9.26 8.27 14.45
CA GLY A 473 -8.74 9.28 15.37
C GLY A 473 -9.82 10.15 16.00
N ILE A 474 -10.81 10.55 15.20
CA ILE A 474 -11.98 11.32 15.67
C ILE A 474 -12.73 10.53 16.73
N ILE A 475 -13.13 9.29 16.41
CA ILE A 475 -13.93 8.45 17.30
C ILE A 475 -13.16 8.14 18.58
N TRP A 476 -11.89 7.75 18.47
CA TRP A 476 -11.04 7.42 19.62
C TRP A 476 -10.87 8.61 20.56
N THR A 477 -10.50 9.77 20.01
CA THR A 477 -10.22 10.98 20.80
C THR A 477 -11.49 11.53 21.44
N ALA A 478 -12.63 11.40 20.75
CA ALA A 478 -13.94 11.86 21.19
C ALA A 478 -14.54 10.99 22.30
N LEU A 479 -14.40 9.66 22.20
CA LEU A 479 -15.12 8.73 23.08
C LEU A 479 -14.28 8.21 24.24
N LEU A 480 -12.96 8.04 24.08
CA LEU A 480 -12.15 7.36 25.10
C LEU A 480 -12.11 8.12 26.43
N LEU A 481 -11.88 9.43 26.42
CA LEU A 481 -11.79 10.20 27.65
C LEU A 481 -13.12 10.28 28.42
N PRO A 482 -14.27 10.56 27.76
CA PRO A 482 -15.57 10.45 28.42
C PRO A 482 -15.82 9.07 29.02
N GLN A 483 -15.48 7.99 28.30
CA GLN A 483 -15.67 6.63 28.78
C GLN A 483 -14.80 6.30 29.99
N LEU A 484 -13.53 6.74 29.97
CA LEU A 484 -12.65 6.61 31.13
C LEU A 484 -13.20 7.36 32.34
N ARG A 485 -13.71 8.58 32.17
CA ARG A 485 -14.31 9.36 33.28
C ARG A 485 -15.56 8.72 33.87
N ILE A 486 -16.34 8.00 33.06
CA ILE A 486 -17.54 7.30 33.52
C ILE A 486 -17.18 6.02 34.28
N ASN A 487 -16.20 5.27 33.80
CA ASN A 487 -15.92 3.94 34.32
C ASN A 487 -14.83 3.91 35.41
N LEU A 488 -13.88 4.86 35.43
CA LEU A 488 -12.77 4.86 36.39
C LEU A 488 -13.26 5.13 37.83
N PRO A 489 -12.68 4.46 38.84
CA PRO A 489 -12.93 4.80 40.23
C PRO A 489 -12.37 6.18 40.56
N ASP A 490 -12.94 6.84 41.58
CA ASP A 490 -12.56 8.20 42.02
C ASP A 490 -11.04 8.33 42.29
N SER A 491 -10.41 7.27 42.80
CA SER A 491 -8.96 7.19 43.04
C SER A 491 -8.11 7.36 41.78
N ALA A 492 -8.62 6.95 40.61
CA ALA A 492 -7.90 6.95 39.34
C ALA A 492 -8.37 8.03 38.36
N GLN A 493 -9.40 8.82 38.72
CA GLN A 493 -9.90 9.94 37.90
C GLN A 493 -8.80 10.94 37.49
N PRO A 494 -7.84 11.33 38.36
CA PRO A 494 -6.76 12.24 37.94
C PRO A 494 -5.88 11.68 36.82
N ALA A 495 -5.75 10.35 36.73
CA ALA A 495 -4.93 9.66 35.73
C ALA A 495 -5.64 9.47 34.38
N ALA A 496 -6.93 9.80 34.25
CA ALA A 496 -7.72 9.53 33.04
C ALA A 496 -7.12 10.13 31.75
N ILE A 497 -6.50 11.32 31.85
CA ILE A 497 -5.85 11.97 30.70
C ILE A 497 -4.56 11.23 30.32
N GLU A 498 -3.79 10.80 31.31
CA GLU A 498 -2.54 10.08 31.10
C GLU A 498 -2.80 8.69 30.49
N ILE A 499 -3.79 7.96 31.03
CA ILE A 499 -4.26 6.67 30.51
C ILE A 499 -4.70 6.79 29.04
N LYS A 500 -5.45 7.85 28.69
CA LYS A 500 -5.87 8.12 27.31
C LYS A 500 -4.68 8.30 26.36
N ASN A 501 -3.64 8.97 26.84
CA ASN A 501 -2.51 9.42 26.03
C ASN A 501 -1.34 8.42 25.97
N SER A 502 -1.34 7.42 26.87
CA SER A 502 -0.32 6.39 26.95
C SER A 502 -0.93 5.03 27.23
N PHE A 503 -0.94 4.16 26.22
CA PHE A 503 -1.43 2.79 26.40
C PHE A 503 -0.49 1.98 27.32
N VAL A 504 0.78 2.40 27.45
CA VAL A 504 1.74 1.81 28.39
C VAL A 504 1.29 2.06 29.84
N VAL A 505 0.85 3.28 30.15
CA VAL A 505 0.27 3.62 31.46
C VAL A 505 -1.04 2.85 31.68
N ALA A 506 -1.90 2.77 30.68
CA ALA A 506 -3.10 1.94 30.77
C ALA A 506 -2.78 0.45 31.07
N SER A 507 -1.69 -0.06 30.49
CA SER A 507 -1.26 -1.46 30.66
C SER A 507 -0.55 -1.76 31.98
N SER A 508 -0.09 -0.74 32.73
CA SER A 508 0.67 -0.92 33.98
C SER A 508 -0.22 -1.32 35.16
N TYR A 509 -1.52 -0.99 35.12
CA TYR A 509 -2.50 -1.42 36.11
C TYR A 509 -2.66 -2.94 36.10
N SER A 510 -2.63 -3.57 37.27
CA SER A 510 -2.69 -5.03 37.39
C SER A 510 -4.02 -5.59 36.84
N PRO A 511 -3.98 -6.65 36.01
CA PRO A 511 -5.19 -7.34 35.54
C PRO A 511 -6.11 -7.73 36.71
N GLY A 512 -7.39 -7.37 36.61
CA GLY A 512 -8.39 -7.62 37.66
C GLY A 512 -8.51 -6.53 38.73
N SER A 513 -7.67 -5.47 38.72
CA SER A 513 -7.90 -4.30 39.57
C SER A 513 -9.17 -3.54 39.14
N PRO A 514 -9.82 -2.78 40.04
CA PRO A 514 -10.96 -1.93 39.68
C PRO A 514 -10.63 -0.94 38.56
N GLU A 515 -9.43 -0.35 38.61
CA GLU A 515 -8.92 0.58 37.60
C GLU A 515 -8.73 -0.13 36.25
N ARG A 516 -8.08 -1.31 36.24
CA ARG A 516 -7.84 -2.06 35.01
C ARG A 516 -9.13 -2.51 34.36
N THR A 517 -10.09 -3.00 35.15
CA THR A 517 -11.42 -3.41 34.64
C THR A 517 -12.18 -2.23 34.02
N ALA A 518 -12.10 -1.05 34.65
CA ALA A 518 -12.69 0.18 34.11
C ALA A 518 -12.03 0.65 32.79
N ILE A 519 -10.71 0.53 32.69
CA ILE A 519 -9.95 0.81 31.46
C ILE A 519 -10.36 -0.18 30.37
N ASP A 520 -10.37 -1.48 30.68
CA ASP A 520 -10.69 -2.54 29.71
C ASP A 520 -12.11 -2.37 29.14
N LYS A 521 -13.07 -2.01 30.01
CA LYS A 521 -14.44 -1.67 29.60
C LYS A 521 -14.49 -0.44 28.68
N SER A 522 -13.79 0.62 29.04
CA SER A 522 -13.74 1.85 28.24
C SER A 522 -13.14 1.61 26.84
N TYR A 523 -12.06 0.83 26.76
CA TYR A 523 -11.42 0.45 25.49
C TYR A 523 -12.32 -0.46 24.65
N THR A 524 -13.04 -1.39 25.28
CA THR A 524 -14.02 -2.29 24.62
C THR A 524 -15.15 -1.49 23.98
N GLU A 525 -15.75 -0.55 24.69
CA GLU A 525 -16.84 0.25 24.17
C GLU A 525 -16.42 1.09 22.96
N VAL A 526 -15.24 1.74 23.03
CA VAL A 526 -14.71 2.51 21.90
C VAL A 526 -14.39 1.62 20.70
N MET A 527 -13.76 0.46 20.93
CA MET A 527 -13.42 -0.50 19.87
C MET A 527 -14.69 -1.04 19.18
N HIS A 528 -15.75 -1.32 19.94
CA HIS A 528 -17.04 -1.72 19.37
C HIS A 528 -17.63 -0.64 18.47
N VAL A 529 -17.58 0.64 18.87
CA VAL A 529 -18.05 1.74 18.01
C VAL A 529 -17.24 1.79 16.70
N LEU A 530 -15.91 1.68 16.77
CA LEU A 530 -15.06 1.63 15.58
C LEU A 530 -15.45 0.46 14.66
N LEU A 531 -15.66 -0.73 15.21
CA LEU A 531 -16.04 -1.93 14.45
C LEU A 531 -17.45 -1.84 13.85
N ILE A 532 -18.41 -1.22 14.55
CA ILE A 532 -19.77 -0.98 14.02
C ILE A 532 -19.71 -0.05 12.81
N VAL A 533 -18.98 1.06 12.91
CA VAL A 533 -18.82 2.00 11.78
C VAL A 533 -18.09 1.33 10.62
N ALA A 534 -17.04 0.56 10.89
CA ALA A 534 -16.31 -0.21 9.89
C ALA A 534 -17.19 -1.25 9.18
N LEU A 535 -18.08 -1.92 9.91
CA LEU A 535 -19.02 -2.89 9.35
C LEU A 535 -20.09 -2.22 8.49
N ALA A 536 -20.60 -1.06 8.90
CA ALA A 536 -21.57 -0.29 8.12
C ALA A 536 -21.02 0.10 6.74
N VAL A 537 -19.74 0.49 6.67
CA VAL A 537 -19.04 0.82 5.41
C VAL A 537 -18.99 -0.38 4.44
N LEU A 538 -18.91 -1.62 4.95
CA LEU A 538 -18.83 -2.83 4.11
C LEU A 538 -20.12 -3.16 3.37
N SER A 539 -21.24 -2.48 3.67
CA SER A 539 -22.47 -2.59 2.87
C SER A 539 -22.29 -2.06 1.44
N VAL A 540 -21.54 -0.97 1.27
CA VAL A 540 -21.28 -0.33 -0.03
C VAL A 540 -20.58 -1.26 -1.04
N PRO A 541 -19.43 -1.90 -0.72
CA PRO A 541 -18.73 -2.75 -1.67
C PRO A 541 -19.51 -4.02 -2.03
N PHE A 542 -20.38 -4.51 -1.14
CA PHE A 542 -21.29 -5.62 -1.43
C PHE A 542 -22.27 -5.29 -2.56
N PHE A 543 -22.79 -4.05 -2.63
CA PHE A 543 -23.63 -3.64 -3.76
C PHE A 543 -22.80 -3.27 -4.99
N ALA A 544 -21.65 -2.63 -4.81
CA ALA A 544 -20.78 -2.21 -5.91
C ALA A 544 -20.31 -3.39 -6.77
N MET A 545 -20.08 -4.57 -6.18
CA MET A 545 -19.63 -5.74 -6.96
C MET A 545 -20.63 -6.22 -8.01
N PHE A 546 -21.93 -5.94 -7.86
CA PHE A 546 -22.92 -6.31 -8.89
C PHE A 546 -22.79 -5.49 -10.18
N ALA A 547 -22.20 -4.29 -10.10
CA ALA A 547 -21.93 -3.47 -11.27
C ALA A 547 -20.73 -3.98 -12.11
N MET A 548 -19.90 -4.88 -11.57
CA MET A 548 -18.79 -5.47 -12.30
C MET A 548 -19.29 -6.42 -13.41
N LYS A 549 -18.74 -6.27 -14.62
CA LYS A 549 -19.04 -7.13 -15.77
C LYS A 549 -18.57 -8.57 -15.50
N ASP A 550 -19.45 -9.54 -15.70
CA ASP A 550 -19.02 -10.94 -15.82
C ASP A 550 -18.17 -11.09 -17.07
N MET A 551 -16.89 -11.40 -16.90
CA MET A 551 -15.98 -11.65 -18.02
C MET A 551 -15.18 -12.92 -17.75
N ARG A 552 -14.92 -13.66 -18.83
CA ARG A 552 -13.96 -14.74 -18.84
C ARG A 552 -12.60 -14.17 -19.23
N LEU A 553 -11.64 -14.26 -18.31
CA LEU A 553 -10.29 -13.75 -18.51
C LEU A 553 -9.56 -14.44 -19.68
N LYS A 554 -10.00 -15.65 -20.08
CA LYS A 554 -9.41 -16.46 -21.16
C LYS A 554 -9.88 -16.08 -22.58
N GLU A 555 -10.96 -15.31 -22.73
CA GLU A 555 -11.58 -15.05 -24.04
C GLU A 555 -11.14 -13.70 -24.66
N ARG A 556 -10.17 -13.01 -24.05
CA ARG A 556 -9.66 -11.69 -24.49
C ARG A 556 -8.21 -11.73 -24.98
N GLU A 557 -7.67 -12.94 -25.12
CA GLU A 557 -6.49 -13.25 -25.93
C GLU A 557 -6.86 -13.15 -27.42
#